data_AF-A0A2K1PA12-F1
#
_entry.id   AF-A0A2K1PA12-F1
#
_cell.length_a   1.000
_cell.length_b   1.000
_cell.length_c   1.000
_cell.angle_alpha   90.00
_cell.angle_beta   90.00
_cell.angle_gamma   90.00
#
_symmetry.space_group_name_H-M   'P 1'
#
loop_
_entity.id
_entity.type
_entity.pdbx_description
1 polymer ?
#
loop_
_entity_poly.entity_id
_entity_poly.type
_entity_poly.pdbx_seq_one_letter_code
_entity_poly.pdbx_strand_id
1 'polypeptide(L)'
;MLDKETYEKVRKKSLELFEKAGIALREDEKENIEIVDGGLGNVEELGLEIVTYVNTDRYCAKEMVLLPNQTCPEHKHPPHDGDIGKEETFRCRYGKVFLFVEGEKNTWHVQPPNEYFTAPHEIILNSAEQHTIPPNTLHWFKAGEEGAVISEFSSHSDDATDIFTDPNFKRI
;
A
#
# COMPACT_ATOMS: atom_id res chain seq x y z
N MET A 1 10.13 -1.90 16.08
CA MET A 1 10.74 -0.57 15.84
C MET A 1 11.89 -0.80 14.88
N LEU A 2 11.73 -0.30 13.66
CA LEU A 2 12.75 -0.34 12.62
C LEU A 2 14.05 0.30 13.13
N ASP A 3 15.20 -0.31 12.83
CA ASP A 3 16.47 0.32 13.15
C ASP A 3 16.71 1.56 12.25
N LYS A 4 17.53 2.49 12.74
CA LYS A 4 17.76 3.77 12.08
C LYS A 4 18.37 3.61 10.68
N GLU A 5 19.24 2.62 10.48
CA GLU A 5 19.91 2.43 9.20
C GLU A 5 18.92 1.94 8.14
N THR A 6 18.08 0.95 8.50
CA THR A 6 17.02 0.46 7.63
C THR A 6 15.98 1.54 7.34
N TYR A 7 15.57 2.32 8.34
CA TYR A 7 14.64 3.45 8.13
C TYR A 7 15.16 4.44 7.09
N GLU A 8 16.40 4.94 7.25
CA GLU A 8 16.98 5.91 6.32
C GLU A 8 17.19 5.32 4.92
N LYS A 9 17.55 4.03 4.83
CA LYS A 9 17.68 3.33 3.55
C LYS A 9 16.35 3.25 2.81
N VAL A 10 15.28 2.82 3.48
CA VAL A 10 13.95 2.72 2.88
C VAL A 10 13.44 4.11 2.51
N ARG A 11 13.49 5.08 3.43
CA ARG A 11 13.09 6.47 3.17
C ARG A 11 13.78 7.05 1.94
N LYS A 12 15.09 6.87 1.81
CA LYS A 12 15.85 7.32 0.64
C LYS A 12 15.33 6.69 -0.66
N LYS A 13 15.12 5.37 -0.67
CA LYS A 13 14.60 4.66 -1.86
C LYS A 13 13.19 5.14 -2.23
N SER A 14 12.33 5.39 -1.24
CA SER A 14 10.97 5.89 -1.49
C SER A 14 10.98 7.29 -2.10
N LEU A 15 11.86 8.18 -1.61
CA LEU A 15 12.07 9.51 -2.20
C LEU A 15 12.56 9.44 -3.66
N GLU A 16 13.49 8.54 -3.96
CA GLU A 16 13.96 8.32 -5.35
C GLU A 16 12.83 7.82 -6.26
N LEU A 17 11.91 7.00 -5.76
CA LEU A 17 10.75 6.54 -6.52
C LEU A 17 9.72 7.65 -6.76
N PHE A 18 9.44 8.47 -5.74
CA PHE A 18 8.60 9.66 -5.93
C PHE A 18 9.17 10.62 -6.99
N GLU A 19 10.49 10.84 -6.98
CA GLU A 19 11.17 11.66 -8.00
C GLU A 19 11.03 11.06 -9.41
N LYS A 20 11.24 9.75 -9.57
CA LYS A 20 11.04 9.04 -10.85
C LYS A 20 9.60 9.15 -11.37
N ALA A 21 8.63 9.15 -10.46
CA ALA A 21 7.21 9.32 -10.80
C ALA A 21 6.83 10.78 -11.07
N GLY A 22 7.75 11.74 -10.88
CA GLY A 22 7.48 13.17 -11.04
C GLY A 22 6.56 13.73 -9.95
N ILE A 23 6.51 13.09 -8.78
CA ILE A 23 5.70 13.54 -7.65
C ILE A 23 6.49 14.61 -6.88
N ALA A 24 5.98 15.84 -6.91
CA ALA A 24 6.55 16.93 -6.13
C ALA A 24 6.06 16.84 -4.68
N LEU A 25 7.00 16.68 -3.74
CA LEU A 25 6.74 16.67 -2.30
C LEU A 25 7.32 17.93 -1.63
N ARG A 26 6.61 18.46 -0.64
CA ARG A 26 7.14 19.48 0.28
C ARG A 26 8.20 18.87 1.20
N GLU A 27 9.04 19.71 1.81
CA GLU A 27 10.09 19.23 2.72
C GLU A 27 9.50 18.51 3.95
N ASP A 28 8.39 19.00 4.50
CA ASP A 28 7.72 18.35 5.63
C ASP A 28 7.12 16.99 5.23
N GLU A 29 6.65 16.82 4.00
CA GLU A 29 6.18 15.51 3.51
C GLU A 29 7.34 14.52 3.35
N LYS A 30 8.50 14.99 2.86
CA LYS A 30 9.70 14.16 2.76
C LYS A 30 10.22 13.74 4.13
N GLU A 31 10.14 14.61 5.12
CA GLU A 31 10.58 14.33 6.50
C GLU A 31 9.65 13.34 7.21
N ASN A 32 8.35 13.40 6.93
CA ASN A 32 7.32 12.62 7.62
C ASN A 32 6.78 11.44 6.78
N ILE A 33 7.59 10.86 5.89
CA ILE A 33 7.24 9.61 5.22
C ILE A 33 6.99 8.54 6.28
N GLU A 34 5.80 7.97 6.25
CA GLU A 34 5.45 6.83 7.07
C GLU A 34 6.02 5.56 6.43
N ILE A 35 6.69 4.73 7.23
CA ILE A 35 7.20 3.42 6.81
C ILE A 35 6.49 2.37 7.65
N VAL A 36 5.66 1.57 6.98
CA VAL A 36 4.88 0.50 7.61
C VAL A 36 5.66 -0.80 7.49
N ASP A 37 6.30 -1.24 8.58
CA ASP A 37 7.17 -2.43 8.62
C ASP A 37 6.51 -3.69 9.21
N GLY A 38 5.32 -3.58 9.79
CA GLY A 38 4.58 -4.71 10.35
C GLY A 38 5.16 -5.35 11.60
N GLY A 39 6.30 -4.88 12.11
CA GLY A 39 7.06 -5.51 13.16
C GLY A 39 7.77 -6.80 12.76
N LEU A 40 7.82 -7.13 11.46
CA LEU A 40 8.32 -8.43 10.95
C LEU A 40 9.84 -8.42 10.65
N GLY A 41 10.47 -7.25 10.63
CA GLY A 41 11.92 -7.11 10.44
C GLY A 41 12.39 -7.30 8.99
N ASN A 42 11.48 -7.32 8.01
CA ASN A 42 11.79 -7.49 6.59
C ASN A 42 11.06 -6.47 5.70
N VAL A 43 11.04 -5.20 6.11
CA VAL A 43 10.28 -4.12 5.45
C VAL A 43 10.50 -4.02 3.94
N GLU A 44 11.71 -4.31 3.44
CA GLU A 44 12.00 -4.27 1.99
C GLU A 44 11.25 -5.35 1.18
N GLU A 45 10.77 -6.42 1.84
CA GLU A 45 9.96 -7.48 1.22
C GLU A 45 8.49 -7.35 1.58
N LEU A 46 8.18 -7.03 2.85
CA LEU A 46 6.84 -6.89 3.39
C LEU A 46 6.70 -5.53 4.09
N GLY A 47 6.06 -4.59 3.41
CA GLY A 47 5.91 -3.23 3.93
C GLY A 47 5.24 -2.30 2.93
N LEU A 48 5.13 -1.04 3.32
CA LEU A 48 4.57 0.03 2.50
C LEU A 48 5.11 1.38 2.99
N GLU A 49 5.43 2.28 2.07
CA GLU A 49 5.79 3.66 2.43
C GLU A 49 4.74 4.65 1.94
N ILE A 50 4.41 5.63 2.78
CA ILE A 50 3.20 6.45 2.59
C ILE A 50 3.51 7.92 2.88
N VAL A 51 3.00 8.79 2.01
CA VAL A 51 2.78 10.21 2.29
C VAL A 51 1.27 10.45 2.28
N THR A 52 0.71 10.84 3.43
CA THR A 52 -0.70 11.26 3.50
C THR A 52 -0.79 12.75 3.20
N TYR A 53 -1.37 13.13 2.06
CA TYR A 53 -1.56 14.53 1.69
C TYR A 53 -2.64 15.19 2.54
N VAL A 54 -3.72 14.46 2.74
CA VAL A 54 -4.91 14.95 3.44
C VAL A 54 -5.71 13.76 3.96
N ASN A 55 -6.24 13.89 5.16
CA ASN A 55 -7.24 12.99 5.71
C ASN A 55 -8.24 13.84 6.51
N THR A 56 -9.46 13.91 6.03
CA THR A 56 -10.58 14.64 6.67
C THR A 56 -11.67 13.65 7.04
N ASP A 57 -12.70 14.11 7.76
CA ASP A 57 -13.88 13.30 8.08
C ASP A 57 -14.68 12.79 6.86
N ARG A 58 -14.28 13.15 5.63
CA ARG A 58 -15.00 12.75 4.39
C ARG A 58 -14.12 12.05 3.36
N TYR A 59 -12.87 12.47 3.21
CA TYR A 59 -11.99 11.95 2.17
C TYR A 59 -10.54 11.98 2.60
N CYS A 60 -9.77 11.07 2.00
CA CYS A 60 -8.34 10.95 2.16
C CYS A 60 -7.66 10.91 0.77
N ALA A 61 -6.43 11.40 0.71
CA ALA A 61 -5.54 11.18 -0.42
C ALA A 61 -4.14 10.88 0.09
N LYS A 62 -3.56 9.78 -0.40
CA LYS A 62 -2.20 9.35 -0.07
C LYS A 62 -1.41 9.11 -1.35
N GLU A 63 -0.11 9.30 -1.29
CA GLU A 63 0.81 8.75 -2.28
C GLU A 63 1.65 7.68 -1.61
N MET A 64 1.65 6.49 -2.20
CA MET A 64 2.32 5.32 -1.67
C MET A 64 3.45 4.88 -2.58
N VAL A 65 4.45 4.27 -1.96
CA VAL A 65 5.56 3.63 -2.64
C VAL A 65 5.60 2.17 -2.22
N LEU A 66 5.83 1.32 -3.21
CA LEU A 66 6.39 0.00 -2.99
C LEU A 66 7.80 -0.05 -3.61
N LEU A 67 8.78 -0.46 -2.81
CA LEU A 67 10.12 -0.79 -3.28
C LEU A 67 10.08 -1.94 -4.31
N PRO A 68 11.14 -2.12 -5.13
CA PRO A 68 11.26 -3.26 -6.03
C PRO A 68 10.91 -4.59 -5.37
N ASN A 69 9.89 -5.28 -5.92
CA ASN A 69 9.38 -6.55 -5.42
C ASN A 69 8.79 -6.53 -3.99
N GLN A 70 8.60 -5.37 -3.36
CA GLN A 70 7.94 -5.28 -2.05
C GLN A 70 6.45 -5.63 -2.16
N THR A 71 5.90 -6.19 -1.09
CA THR A 71 4.50 -6.57 -0.98
C THR A 71 3.87 -5.83 0.20
N CYS A 72 2.74 -5.15 -0.02
CA CYS A 72 1.87 -4.71 1.05
C CYS A 72 1.04 -5.91 1.54
N PRO A 73 1.05 -6.21 2.86
CA PRO A 73 0.32 -7.35 3.41
C PRO A 73 -1.19 -7.29 3.21
N GLU A 74 -1.82 -8.46 3.20
CA GLU A 74 -3.26 -8.56 3.03
C GLU A 74 -4.02 -7.96 4.20
N HIS A 75 -4.96 -7.09 3.88
CA HIS A 75 -5.83 -6.44 4.83
C HIS A 75 -7.17 -6.06 4.19
N LYS A 76 -8.07 -5.54 5.01
CA LYS A 76 -9.32 -4.91 4.59
C LYS A 76 -9.67 -3.75 5.50
N HIS A 77 -10.52 -2.87 4.97
CA HIS A 77 -11.05 -1.72 5.68
C HIS A 77 -12.49 -1.97 6.11
N PRO A 78 -12.74 -2.40 7.37
CA PRO A 78 -14.08 -2.75 7.82
C PRO A 78 -14.97 -1.52 8.04
N PRO A 79 -16.30 -1.71 8.18
CA PRO A 79 -17.20 -0.68 8.69
C PRO A 79 -16.75 -0.12 10.04
N HIS A 80 -16.80 1.20 10.21
CA HIS A 80 -16.50 1.89 11.47
C HIS A 80 -17.44 3.09 11.67
N ASP A 81 -17.85 3.36 12.91
CA ASP A 81 -18.68 4.53 13.28
C ASP A 81 -19.93 4.78 12.43
N GLY A 82 -20.53 3.71 11.91
CA GLY A 82 -21.74 3.78 11.06
C GLY A 82 -21.47 3.97 9.56
N ASP A 83 -20.20 4.08 9.14
CA ASP A 83 -19.76 3.97 7.75
C ASP A 83 -19.69 2.49 7.30
N ILE A 84 -19.76 2.25 6.00
CA ILE A 84 -19.68 0.92 5.37
C ILE A 84 -18.23 0.42 5.21
N GLY A 85 -17.24 1.23 5.57
CA GLY A 85 -15.81 0.96 5.47
C GLY A 85 -15.15 1.79 4.36
N LYS A 86 -13.82 1.87 4.37
CA LYS A 86 -13.08 2.70 3.41
C LYS A 86 -13.25 2.16 1.99
N GLU A 87 -13.77 2.99 1.08
CA GLU A 87 -13.65 2.76 -0.37
C GLU A 87 -12.39 3.47 -0.85
N GLU A 88 -11.56 2.79 -1.62
CA GLU A 88 -10.32 3.37 -2.11
C GLU A 88 -10.05 3.05 -3.57
N THR A 89 -9.42 4.00 -4.22
CA THR A 89 -9.07 3.93 -5.62
C THR A 89 -7.57 4.06 -5.77
N PHE A 90 -6.94 3.02 -6.30
CA PHE A 90 -5.52 3.01 -6.61
C PHE A 90 -5.29 3.40 -8.05
N ARG A 91 -4.40 4.37 -8.25
CA ARG A 91 -3.90 4.75 -9.58
C ARG A 91 -2.40 4.61 -9.63
N CYS A 92 -1.90 3.71 -10.46
CA CYS A 92 -0.46 3.52 -10.65
C CYS A 92 0.13 4.73 -11.39
N ARG A 93 1.16 5.35 -10.80
CA ARG A 93 1.86 6.53 -11.33
C ARG A 93 3.18 6.16 -11.99
N TYR A 94 3.86 5.16 -11.45
CA TYR A 94 5.14 4.68 -11.94
C TYR A 94 5.27 3.19 -11.67
N GLY A 95 5.97 2.50 -12.56
CA GLY A 95 6.25 1.07 -12.43
C GLY A 95 5.02 0.20 -12.69
N LYS A 96 4.85 -0.83 -11.87
CA LYS A 96 3.81 -1.84 -12.02
C LYS A 96 3.39 -2.40 -10.67
N VAL A 97 2.08 -2.56 -10.48
CA VAL A 97 1.48 -3.19 -9.30
C VAL A 97 0.68 -4.41 -9.72
N PHE A 98 0.88 -5.51 -9.02
CA PHE A 98 0.00 -6.68 -9.02
C PHE A 98 -0.90 -6.56 -7.80
N LEU A 99 -2.11 -6.08 -8.00
CA LEU A 99 -3.14 -5.97 -6.96
C LEU A 99 -3.97 -7.25 -6.94
N PHE A 100 -4.21 -7.79 -5.76
CA PHE A 100 -5.06 -8.95 -5.55
C PHE A 100 -6.24 -8.56 -4.68
N VAL A 101 -7.44 -8.96 -5.10
CA VAL A 101 -8.70 -8.69 -4.40
C VAL A 101 -9.54 -9.97 -4.31
N GLU A 102 -10.58 -9.95 -3.48
CA GLU A 102 -11.59 -11.01 -3.47
C GLU A 102 -12.24 -11.17 -4.85
N GLY A 103 -12.48 -12.42 -5.29
CA GLY A 103 -13.11 -12.69 -6.58
C GLY A 103 -12.78 -14.07 -7.15
N GLU A 104 -13.10 -14.28 -8.43
CA GLU A 104 -12.73 -15.50 -9.13
C GLU A 104 -11.22 -15.55 -9.38
N LYS A 105 -10.58 -16.65 -8.98
CA LYS A 105 -9.14 -16.86 -9.23
C LYS A 105 -8.85 -16.84 -10.74
N ASN A 106 -7.83 -16.08 -11.13
CA ASN A 106 -7.30 -16.03 -12.49
C ASN A 106 -5.83 -16.51 -12.53
N THR A 107 -5.20 -16.39 -13.71
CA THR A 107 -3.78 -16.73 -13.87
C THR A 107 -2.93 -15.66 -13.20
N TRP A 108 -2.16 -16.05 -12.19
CA TRP A 108 -1.26 -15.15 -11.47
C TRP A 108 0.08 -14.98 -12.17
N HIS A 109 0.61 -13.76 -12.13
CA HIS A 109 1.95 -13.42 -12.60
C HIS A 109 2.97 -13.39 -11.47
N VAL A 110 2.52 -13.17 -10.23
CA VAL A 110 3.34 -13.24 -9.02
C VAL A 110 2.75 -14.21 -8.01
N GLN A 111 3.60 -14.79 -7.16
CA GLN A 111 3.15 -15.67 -6.08
C GLN A 111 3.03 -14.89 -4.76
N PRO A 112 2.05 -15.22 -3.91
CA PRO A 112 1.99 -14.68 -2.56
C PRO A 112 3.24 -15.09 -1.75
N PRO A 113 3.73 -14.22 -0.84
CA PRO A 113 4.89 -14.55 -0.01
C PRO A 113 4.67 -15.73 0.96
N ASN A 114 3.46 -15.89 1.48
CA ASN A 114 3.10 -16.94 2.44
C ASN A 114 1.58 -17.21 2.43
N GLU A 115 1.09 -17.99 3.40
CA GLU A 115 -0.31 -18.43 3.50
C GLU A 115 -1.32 -17.33 3.91
N TYR A 116 -0.86 -16.19 4.42
CA TYR A 116 -1.72 -15.08 4.87
C TYR A 116 -2.20 -14.16 3.73
N PHE A 117 -1.99 -14.55 2.48
CA PHE A 117 -2.41 -13.83 1.27
C PHE A 117 -3.44 -14.70 0.54
N THR A 118 -4.72 -14.40 0.75
CA THR A 118 -5.85 -15.27 0.43
C THR A 118 -6.70 -14.76 -0.75
N ALA A 119 -6.70 -13.45 -0.99
CA ALA A 119 -7.39 -12.79 -2.10
C ALA A 119 -6.85 -13.31 -3.44
N PRO A 120 -7.69 -13.93 -4.31
CA PRO A 120 -7.17 -14.72 -5.42
C PRO A 120 -7.30 -14.06 -6.80
N HIS A 121 -7.96 -12.91 -6.92
CA HIS A 121 -8.20 -12.26 -8.21
C HIS A 121 -7.11 -11.22 -8.49
N GLU A 122 -6.20 -11.49 -9.43
CA GLU A 122 -5.13 -10.58 -9.78
C GLU A 122 -5.58 -9.50 -10.78
N ILE A 123 -5.19 -8.26 -10.52
CA ILE A 123 -5.38 -7.08 -11.35
C ILE A 123 -4.00 -6.45 -11.53
N ILE A 124 -3.56 -6.30 -12.77
CA ILE A 124 -2.29 -5.64 -13.09
C ILE A 124 -2.57 -4.16 -13.35
N LEU A 125 -1.88 -3.29 -12.63
CA LEU A 125 -1.90 -1.85 -12.83
C LEU A 125 -0.53 -1.38 -13.33
N ASN A 126 -0.43 -1.13 -14.63
CA ASN A 126 0.66 -0.36 -15.22
C ASN A 126 0.43 1.14 -14.99
N SER A 127 1.46 1.96 -15.23
CA SER A 127 1.32 3.42 -15.16
C SER A 127 0.07 3.92 -15.90
N ALA A 128 -0.67 4.80 -15.25
CA ALA A 128 -1.95 5.38 -15.67
C ALA A 128 -3.19 4.46 -15.59
N GLU A 129 -3.03 3.18 -15.27
CA GLU A 129 -4.14 2.28 -14.95
C GLU A 129 -4.61 2.48 -13.50
N GLN A 130 -5.86 2.10 -13.25
CA GLN A 130 -6.54 2.36 -11.99
C GLN A 130 -7.54 1.25 -11.68
N HIS A 131 -7.75 1.01 -10.40
CA HIS A 131 -8.81 0.15 -9.89
C HIS A 131 -9.38 0.72 -8.59
N THR A 132 -10.68 0.49 -8.36
CA THR A 132 -11.36 0.87 -7.11
C THR A 132 -11.66 -0.40 -6.33
N ILE A 133 -11.13 -0.49 -5.12
CA ILE A 133 -11.34 -1.58 -4.19
C ILE A 133 -12.59 -1.24 -3.36
N PRO A 134 -13.64 -2.07 -3.39
CA PRO A 134 -14.84 -1.82 -2.61
C PRO A 134 -14.56 -1.90 -1.09
N PRO A 135 -15.37 -1.23 -0.26
CA PRO A 135 -15.28 -1.33 1.20
C PRO A 135 -15.25 -2.76 1.71
N ASN A 136 -14.52 -3.00 2.81
CA ASN A 136 -14.49 -4.27 3.54
C ASN A 136 -14.12 -5.48 2.65
N THR A 137 -13.29 -5.26 1.63
CA THR A 137 -12.79 -6.29 0.71
C THR A 137 -11.33 -6.60 1.04
N LEU A 138 -11.00 -7.88 1.23
CA LEU A 138 -9.60 -8.29 1.37
C LEU A 138 -8.80 -7.98 0.11
N HIS A 139 -7.65 -7.36 0.30
CA HIS A 139 -6.73 -7.08 -0.78
C HIS A 139 -5.28 -7.03 -0.29
N TRP A 140 -4.37 -7.33 -1.20
CA TRP A 140 -2.92 -7.19 -1.04
C TRP A 140 -2.31 -6.81 -2.38
N PHE A 141 -1.10 -6.26 -2.37
CA PHE A 141 -0.49 -5.84 -3.62
C PHE A 141 1.02 -5.89 -3.59
N LYS A 142 1.61 -6.19 -4.74
CA LYS A 142 3.05 -6.36 -4.91
C LYS A 142 3.56 -5.49 -6.06
N ALA A 143 4.71 -4.84 -5.87
CA ALA A 143 5.37 -4.12 -6.94
C ALA A 143 6.17 -5.06 -7.87
N GLY A 144 6.33 -4.64 -9.12
CA GLY A 144 7.30 -5.24 -10.04
C GLY A 144 8.75 -4.94 -9.68
N GLU A 145 9.66 -5.37 -10.55
CA GLU A 145 11.12 -5.26 -10.37
C GLU A 145 11.64 -3.81 -10.30
N GLU A 146 10.87 -2.84 -10.79
CA GLU A 146 11.25 -1.42 -10.77
C GLU A 146 10.66 -0.66 -9.56
N GLY A 147 9.88 -1.34 -8.71
CA GLY A 147 9.04 -0.70 -7.69
C GLY A 147 7.74 -0.15 -8.29
N ALA A 148 6.98 0.55 -7.46
CA ALA A 148 5.77 1.24 -7.90
C ALA A 148 5.50 2.50 -7.08
N VAL A 149 4.85 3.48 -7.71
CA VAL A 149 4.26 4.66 -7.04
C VAL A 149 2.76 4.65 -7.32
N ILE A 150 1.95 4.82 -6.29
CA ILE A 150 0.50 4.62 -6.33
C ILE A 150 -0.17 5.80 -5.63
N SER A 151 -1.06 6.51 -6.33
CA SER A 151 -1.98 7.42 -5.63
C SER A 151 -3.16 6.61 -5.09
N GLU A 152 -3.46 6.79 -3.81
CA GLU A 152 -4.71 6.37 -3.19
C GLU A 152 -5.66 7.58 -3.11
N PHE A 153 -6.87 7.41 -3.63
CA PHE A 153 -7.99 8.32 -3.41
C PHE A 153 -9.08 7.56 -2.68
N SER A 154 -9.46 8.00 -1.49
CA SER A 154 -10.38 7.24 -0.65
C SER A 154 -11.36 8.13 0.10
N SER A 155 -12.37 7.49 0.70
CA SER A 155 -13.11 8.05 1.83
C SER A 155 -12.17 8.31 3.03
N HIS A 156 -12.71 8.68 4.19
CA HIS A 156 -11.88 8.80 5.40
C HIS A 156 -11.05 7.54 5.66
N SER A 157 -9.78 7.72 6.04
CA SER A 157 -8.88 6.62 6.37
C SER A 157 -8.66 6.55 7.88
N ASP A 158 -8.94 5.40 8.48
CA ASP A 158 -8.59 5.10 9.87
C ASP A 158 -7.76 3.81 9.92
N ASP A 159 -6.46 3.98 9.71
CA ASP A 159 -5.49 2.88 9.62
C ASP A 159 -5.41 2.04 10.92
N ALA A 160 -5.88 2.55 12.06
CA ALA A 160 -5.92 1.80 13.32
C ALA A 160 -7.03 0.74 13.34
N THR A 161 -8.02 0.85 12.46
CA THR A 161 -9.15 -0.08 12.36
C THR A 161 -8.97 -1.15 11.28
N ASP A 162 -7.90 -1.04 10.49
CA ASP A 162 -7.58 -2.01 9.45
C ASP A 162 -7.36 -3.41 10.03
N ILE A 163 -7.93 -4.41 9.36
CA ILE A 163 -7.81 -5.80 9.77
C ILE A 163 -6.86 -6.51 8.81
N PHE A 164 -5.68 -6.86 9.31
CA PHE A 164 -4.69 -7.65 8.59
C PHE A 164 -4.97 -9.14 8.71
N THR A 165 -4.75 -9.89 7.63
CA THR A 165 -4.92 -11.35 7.62
C THR A 165 -3.81 -12.06 8.42
N ASP A 166 -2.57 -11.57 8.36
CA ASP A 166 -1.47 -12.10 9.18
C ASP A 166 -1.60 -11.60 10.63
N PRO A 167 -1.85 -12.49 11.62
CA PRO A 167 -2.01 -12.08 13.02
C PRO A 167 -0.72 -11.55 13.67
N ASN A 168 0.43 -11.73 13.01
CA ASN A 168 1.72 -11.23 13.49
C ASN A 168 2.04 -9.83 12.96
N PHE A 169 1.31 -9.36 11.93
CA PHE A 169 1.52 -8.04 11.37
C PHE A 169 0.94 -6.96 12.29
N LYS A 170 1.76 -5.97 12.62
CA LYS A 170 1.38 -4.83 13.47
C LYS A 170 1.46 -3.53 12.70
N ARG A 171 0.30 -2.91 12.46
CA ARG A 171 0.19 -1.62 11.76
C ARG A 171 0.76 -0.45 12.56
N ILE A 172 0.66 -0.52 13.90
CA ILE A 172 1.07 0.49 14.88
C ILE A 172 1.87 -0.20 16.00
#